data_AF-A0A7X1FBD6-F1
#
_entry.id   AF-A0A7X1FBD6-F1
#
_cell.length_a   1.000
_cell.length_b   1.000
_cell.length_c   1.000
_cell.angle_alpha   90.00
_cell.angle_beta   90.00
_cell.angle_gamma   90.00
#
_symmetry.space_group_name_H-M   'P 1'
#
loop_
_entity.id
_entity.type
_entity.pdbx_description
1 polymer ?
#
loop_
_entity_poly.entity_id
_entity_poly.type
_entity_poly.pdbx_seq_one_letter_code
_entity_poly.pdbx_strand_id
1 'polypeptide(L)'
;MSAAGAFGLVAGAMGAIGRLRYGAALVLACTATAAVAASGRVALDGFFTFDNAYRCTPGPAFGRLLRTLVRWDEVTDGSPGGETYRPRLMPLQVPGRYRGQFGAPRLFRAGDEYRVTIPVRGTWRGLPLRSLVLVNWPESEGGFELVFDAPPDDLRRAANAAGFRIPAAGRAYRDSGVMGVTVGIGPSGKGSALSCYEG
;
A
#
# COMPACT_ATOMS: atom_id res chain seq x y z
N MET A 1 -29.98 -36.52 -24.58
CA MET A 1 -30.86 -35.33 -24.48
C MET A 1 -29.93 -34.11 -24.52
N SER A 2 -29.37 -33.74 -25.68
CA SER A 2 -29.95 -32.89 -26.75
C SER A 2 -30.62 -31.62 -26.24
N ALA A 3 -29.91 -30.50 -26.33
CA ALA A 3 -30.48 -29.19 -26.67
C ALA A 3 -29.38 -28.33 -27.32
N ALA A 4 -29.35 -28.37 -28.65
CA ALA A 4 -28.68 -27.40 -29.50
C ALA A 4 -29.53 -26.11 -29.53
N GLY A 5 -28.91 -24.94 -29.38
CA GLY A 5 -29.55 -23.64 -29.53
C GLY A 5 -28.75 -22.79 -30.51
N ALA A 6 -29.39 -22.44 -31.62
CA ALA A 6 -28.84 -21.83 -32.81
C ALA A 6 -29.30 -20.37 -32.98
N PHE A 7 -28.68 -19.67 -33.92
CA PHE A 7 -29.05 -18.38 -34.53
C PHE A 7 -28.90 -17.12 -33.63
N GLY A 8 -28.54 -15.94 -34.14
CA GLY A 8 -28.60 -15.48 -35.52
C GLY A 8 -27.51 -14.48 -35.90
N LEU A 9 -27.22 -14.53 -37.19
CA LEU A 9 -26.43 -13.63 -37.99
C LEU A 9 -27.29 -12.39 -38.29
N VAL A 10 -26.78 -11.18 -38.06
CA VAL A 10 -27.31 -9.96 -38.69
C VAL A 10 -26.17 -9.25 -39.39
N ALA A 11 -26.16 -9.40 -40.71
CA ALA A 11 -25.45 -8.54 -41.64
C ALA A 11 -26.25 -7.23 -41.80
N GLY A 12 -25.57 -6.09 -41.85
CA GLY A 12 -26.25 -4.80 -41.98
C GLY A 12 -25.35 -3.66 -42.43
N ALA A 13 -25.31 -3.47 -43.74
CA ALA A 13 -25.22 -2.21 -44.48
C ALA A 13 -23.92 -1.37 -44.44
N MET A 14 -23.24 -1.45 -45.59
CA MET A 14 -22.51 -0.39 -46.29
C MET A 14 -23.20 0.99 -46.17
N GLY A 15 -22.40 2.03 -45.91
CA GLY A 15 -22.85 3.41 -45.92
C GLY A 15 -21.73 4.42 -46.20
N ALA A 16 -21.63 4.80 -47.47
CA ALA A 16 -21.22 6.09 -48.01
C ALA A 16 -19.86 6.73 -47.60
N ILE A 17 -19.00 6.77 -48.61
CA ILE A 17 -17.82 7.63 -48.77
C ILE A 17 -18.27 9.10 -48.78
N GLY A 18 -17.95 9.84 -47.71
CA GLY A 18 -18.08 11.29 -47.63
C GLY A 18 -16.70 11.94 -47.53
N ARG A 19 -16.16 12.41 -48.66
CA ARG A 19 -14.98 13.28 -48.71
C ARG A 19 -15.35 14.66 -48.13
N LEU A 20 -14.88 14.99 -46.94
CA LEU A 20 -14.91 16.36 -46.42
C LEU A 20 -13.49 16.87 -46.10
N ARG A 21 -13.02 17.66 -47.05
CA ARG A 21 -12.28 18.93 -46.91
C ARG A 21 -11.36 19.08 -45.70
N TYR A 22 -10.07 19.01 -46.01
CA TYR A 22 -8.95 19.67 -45.35
C TYR A 22 -9.34 21.02 -44.73
N GLY A 23 -9.54 21.02 -43.41
CA GLY A 23 -9.46 22.21 -42.56
C GLY A 23 -8.28 22.01 -41.62
N ALA A 24 -7.13 22.59 -41.98
CA ALA A 24 -5.95 22.64 -41.11
C ALA A 24 -6.26 23.54 -39.91
N ALA A 25 -6.91 23.00 -38.88
CA ALA A 25 -7.00 23.63 -37.58
C ALA A 25 -5.65 23.42 -36.88
N LEU A 26 -4.86 24.49 -36.85
CA LEU A 26 -3.65 24.62 -36.05
C LEU A 26 -4.05 24.49 -34.57
N VAL A 27 -4.10 23.26 -34.06
CA VAL A 27 -4.29 23.02 -32.63
C VAL A 27 -3.01 23.47 -31.96
N LEU A 28 -3.05 24.69 -31.45
CA LEU A 28 -2.07 25.25 -30.52
C LEU A 28 -1.97 24.26 -29.37
N ALA A 29 -0.97 23.38 -29.42
CA ALA A 29 -0.61 22.52 -28.32
C ALA A 29 -0.18 23.44 -27.18
N CYS A 30 -1.13 23.82 -26.33
CA CYS A 30 -0.84 24.26 -24.99
C CYS A 30 -0.11 23.08 -24.34
N THR A 31 1.21 23.10 -24.45
CA THR A 31 2.11 22.50 -23.48
C THR A 31 1.79 23.19 -22.17
N ALA A 32 0.71 22.74 -21.53
CA ALA A 32 0.49 22.94 -20.12
C ALA A 32 1.66 22.23 -19.45
N THR A 33 2.76 22.97 -19.31
CA THR A 33 3.77 22.71 -18.31
C THR A 33 3.02 22.86 -17.00
N ALA A 34 2.33 21.78 -16.61
CA ALA A 34 1.85 21.61 -15.26
C ALA A 34 3.11 21.71 -14.43
N ALA A 35 3.37 22.90 -13.91
CA ALA A 35 4.33 23.12 -12.86
C ALA A 35 3.87 22.18 -11.75
N VAL A 36 4.49 21.01 -11.71
CA VAL A 36 4.39 20.08 -10.60
C VAL A 36 4.85 20.92 -9.43
N ALA A 37 3.91 21.50 -8.70
CA ALA A 37 4.20 22.21 -7.47
C ALA A 37 5.03 21.21 -6.68
N ALA A 38 6.32 21.49 -6.56
CA ALA A 38 7.24 20.69 -5.78
C ALA A 38 6.72 20.81 -4.36
N SER A 39 5.79 19.93 -4.02
CA SER A 39 5.11 19.95 -2.74
C SER A 39 6.23 19.87 -1.73
N GLY A 40 6.34 20.84 -0.83
CA GLY A 40 7.36 20.92 0.23
C GLY A 40 7.25 19.79 1.26
N ARG A 41 6.79 18.62 0.83
CA ARG A 41 6.72 17.36 1.54
C ARG A 41 8.13 16.81 1.65
N VAL A 42 8.48 16.44 2.88
CA VAL A 42 9.77 15.82 3.16
C VAL A 42 9.81 14.42 2.54
N ALA A 43 10.90 14.12 1.83
CA ALA A 43 11.17 12.78 1.32
C ALA A 43 11.49 11.84 2.49
N LEU A 44 10.76 10.73 2.55
CA LEU A 44 10.85 9.71 3.60
C LEU A 44 11.59 8.45 3.12
N ASP A 45 12.19 8.48 1.93
CA ASP A 45 12.94 7.37 1.33
C ASP A 45 14.05 6.85 2.25
N GLY A 46 14.73 7.75 2.98
CA GLY A 46 15.77 7.37 3.94
C GLY A 46 15.24 6.83 5.27
N PHE A 47 13.92 6.89 5.53
CA PHE A 47 13.30 6.25 6.69
C PHE A 47 12.68 4.91 6.29
N PHE A 48 11.84 4.89 5.25
CA PHE A 48 11.21 3.67 4.71
C PHE A 48 12.14 2.95 3.73
N THR A 49 13.29 2.52 4.24
CA THR A 49 14.22 1.65 3.52
C THR A 49 13.89 0.19 3.76
N PHE A 50 14.37 -0.67 2.86
CA PHE A 50 14.24 -2.11 2.95
C PHE A 50 15.61 -2.74 2.71
N ASP A 51 16.05 -3.58 3.63
CA ASP A 51 17.27 -4.38 3.43
C ASP A 51 17.00 -5.47 2.37
N ASN A 52 15.74 -5.96 2.31
CA ASN A 52 15.26 -6.82 1.24
C ASN A 52 13.78 -6.54 0.96
N ALA A 53 13.50 -5.75 -0.08
CA ALA A 53 12.13 -5.42 -0.48
C ALA A 53 11.33 -6.65 -0.94
N TYR A 54 11.98 -7.64 -1.58
CA TYR A 54 11.32 -8.88 -2.00
C TYR A 54 10.79 -9.71 -0.83
N ARG A 55 11.44 -9.61 0.34
CA ARG A 55 11.01 -10.28 1.58
C ARG A 55 10.39 -9.32 2.60
N CYS A 56 10.05 -8.10 2.19
CA CYS A 56 9.62 -7.02 3.09
C CYS A 56 10.49 -6.82 4.33
N THR A 57 11.79 -7.11 4.26
CA THR A 57 12.70 -6.92 5.38
C THR A 57 12.98 -5.42 5.53
N PRO A 58 12.46 -4.75 6.57
CA PRO A 58 12.59 -3.32 6.72
C PRO A 58 14.02 -2.96 7.13
N GLY A 59 14.51 -1.82 6.66
CA GLY A 59 15.81 -1.31 7.10
C GLY A 59 15.82 -0.92 8.58
N PRO A 60 16.99 -0.63 9.18
CA PRO A 60 17.15 -0.56 10.64
C PRO A 60 16.23 0.42 11.36
N ALA A 61 16.02 1.62 10.80
CA ALA A 61 15.18 2.64 11.41
C ALA A 61 13.69 2.25 11.35
N PHE A 62 13.23 1.79 10.19
CA PHE A 62 11.84 1.37 10.01
C PHE A 62 11.54 0.11 10.83
N GLY A 63 12.41 -0.89 10.79
CA GLY A 63 12.27 -2.12 11.58
C GLY A 63 12.25 -1.87 13.09
N ARG A 64 13.03 -0.90 13.57
CA ARG A 64 12.97 -0.49 14.99
C ARG A 64 11.61 0.08 15.36
N LEU A 65 11.05 0.97 14.52
CA LEU A 65 9.69 1.49 14.76
C LEU A 65 8.68 0.34 14.83
N LEU A 66 8.69 -0.57 13.84
CA LEU A 66 7.74 -1.69 13.77
C LEU A 66 7.78 -2.57 15.02
N ARG A 67 8.97 -2.94 15.50
CA ARG A 67 9.13 -3.84 16.66
C ARG A 67 8.91 -3.20 18.02
N THR A 68 9.01 -1.88 18.14
CA THR A 68 8.96 -1.19 19.44
C THR A 68 7.65 -0.46 19.69
N LEU A 69 6.82 -0.25 18.67
CA LEU A 69 5.61 0.56 18.78
C LEU A 69 4.53 -0.07 19.67
N VAL A 70 4.39 -1.38 19.60
CA VAL A 70 3.39 -2.12 20.38
C VAL A 70 4.12 -3.03 21.34
N ARG A 71 3.77 -2.91 22.63
CA ARG A 71 4.16 -3.86 23.66
C ARG A 71 2.91 -4.61 24.10
N TRP A 72 3.02 -5.91 24.25
CA TRP A 72 1.97 -6.76 24.81
C TRP A 72 2.26 -6.94 26.29
N ASP A 73 1.38 -6.42 27.12
CA ASP A 73 1.44 -6.65 28.56
C ASP A 73 0.53 -7.84 28.88
N GLU A 74 1.09 -8.83 29.59
CA GLU A 74 0.34 -9.96 30.11
C GLU A 74 -0.63 -9.48 31.19
N VAL A 75 -1.89 -9.89 31.08
CA VAL A 75 -2.94 -9.56 32.03
C VAL A 75 -3.49 -10.87 32.57
N THR A 76 -3.24 -11.13 33.85
CA THR A 76 -3.91 -12.21 34.58
C THR A 76 -5.29 -11.70 35.01
N ASP A 77 -6.35 -12.13 34.32
CA ASP A 77 -7.73 -11.77 34.63
C ASP A 77 -8.41 -12.75 35.61
N GLY A 78 -7.66 -13.75 36.10
CA GLY A 78 -8.17 -14.78 37.01
C GLY A 78 -8.99 -15.87 36.31
N SER A 79 -9.10 -15.83 34.96
CA SER A 79 -9.75 -16.88 34.18
C SER A 79 -8.91 -18.16 34.19
N PRO A 80 -9.47 -19.33 34.56
CA PRO A 80 -8.74 -20.59 34.51
C PRO A 80 -8.44 -20.96 33.04
N GLY A 81 -7.16 -20.87 32.66
CA GLY A 81 -6.63 -21.45 31.41
C GLY A 81 -6.37 -20.48 30.25
N GLY A 82 -6.34 -19.16 30.46
CA GLY A 82 -6.02 -18.20 29.38
C GLY A 82 -5.08 -17.09 29.82
N GLU A 83 -3.97 -16.92 29.11
CA GLU A 83 -3.18 -15.69 29.13
C GLU A 83 -3.93 -14.64 28.30
N THR A 84 -4.30 -13.50 28.90
CA THR A 84 -4.89 -12.38 28.14
C THR A 84 -3.81 -11.35 27.87
N TYR A 85 -3.59 -11.02 26.60
CA TYR A 85 -2.63 -9.98 26.20
C TYR A 85 -3.34 -8.64 25.96
N ARG A 86 -2.83 -7.58 26.59
CA ARG A 86 -3.29 -6.20 26.34
C ARG A 86 -2.23 -5.40 25.60
N PRO A 87 -2.54 -4.86 24.40
CA PRO A 87 -1.59 -4.01 23.70
C PRO A 87 -1.44 -2.65 24.38
N ARG A 88 -0.21 -2.15 24.41
CA ARG A 88 0.12 -0.80 24.84
C ARG A 88 0.98 -0.12 23.78
N LEU A 89 0.59 1.11 23.42
CA LEU A 89 1.38 1.95 22.54
C LEU A 89 2.58 2.52 23.27
N MET A 90 3.75 2.34 22.68
CA MET A 90 5.01 2.88 23.15
C MET A 90 5.38 4.15 22.37
N PRO A 91 6.30 4.99 22.89
CA PRO A 91 6.77 6.16 22.17
C PRO A 91 7.37 5.82 20.79
N LEU A 92 7.02 6.63 19.77
CA LEU A 92 7.53 6.46 18.41
C LEU A 92 9.06 6.56 18.36
N GLN A 93 9.72 5.46 17.99
CA GLN A 93 11.16 5.42 17.78
C GLN A 93 11.54 5.89 16.37
N VAL A 94 11.43 7.20 16.15
CA VAL A 94 11.73 7.85 14.85
C VAL A 94 12.95 8.78 14.98
N PRO A 95 13.92 8.74 14.04
CA PRO A 95 15.05 9.67 14.01
C PRO A 95 14.60 11.13 14.01
N GLY A 96 15.34 12.00 14.71
CA GLY A 96 14.97 13.40 14.94
C GLY A 96 14.53 14.15 13.67
N ARG A 97 15.27 13.99 12.57
CA ARG A 97 14.99 14.63 11.27
C ARG A 97 13.62 14.28 10.65
N TYR A 98 13.02 13.17 11.05
CA TYR A 98 11.72 12.73 10.53
C TYR A 98 10.57 12.92 11.52
N ARG A 99 10.82 13.22 12.80
CA ARG A 99 9.77 13.23 13.85
C ARG A 99 8.57 14.11 13.50
N GLY A 100 8.79 15.28 12.92
CA GLY A 100 7.72 16.19 12.51
C GLY A 100 6.79 15.66 11.40
N GLN A 101 7.17 14.55 10.75
CA GLN A 101 6.39 13.91 9.70
C GLN A 101 5.43 12.83 10.23
N PHE A 102 5.56 12.43 11.50
CA PHE A 102 4.73 11.38 12.09
C PHE A 102 3.74 12.00 13.09
N GLY A 103 2.46 11.70 12.92
CA GLY A 103 1.40 12.07 13.86
C GLY A 103 1.29 11.10 15.03
N ALA A 104 0.37 11.37 15.95
CA ALA A 104 0.09 10.48 17.07
C ALA A 104 -0.48 9.12 16.57
N PRO A 105 0.06 7.98 17.03
CA PRO A 105 -0.47 6.67 16.70
C PRO A 105 -1.86 6.46 17.30
N ARG A 106 -2.71 5.73 16.57
CA ARG A 106 -4.03 5.29 17.05
C ARG A 106 -4.12 3.78 17.00
N LEU A 107 -4.45 3.17 18.12
CA LEU A 107 -4.69 1.74 18.22
C LEU A 107 -6.18 1.46 18.04
N PHE A 108 -6.50 0.49 17.19
CA PHE A 108 -7.83 -0.02 16.95
C PHE A 108 -7.82 -1.55 17.04
N ARG A 109 -8.90 -2.13 17.55
CA ARG A 109 -9.09 -3.59 17.62
C ARG A 109 -10.35 -3.97 16.84
N ALA A 110 -10.24 -4.98 15.99
CA ALA A 110 -11.36 -5.59 15.28
C ALA A 110 -11.29 -7.11 15.42
N GLY A 111 -12.14 -7.69 16.27
CA GLY A 111 -11.99 -9.09 16.67
C GLY A 111 -10.64 -9.30 17.35
N ASP A 112 -9.83 -10.21 16.81
CA ASP A 112 -8.48 -10.50 17.30
C ASP A 112 -7.38 -9.76 16.52
N GLU A 113 -7.75 -8.98 15.51
CA GLU A 113 -6.82 -8.14 14.77
C GLU A 113 -6.62 -6.80 15.48
N TYR A 114 -5.37 -6.41 15.65
CA TYR A 114 -4.96 -5.12 16.18
C TYR A 114 -4.30 -4.30 15.10
N ARG A 115 -4.79 -3.07 14.92
CA ARG A 115 -4.27 -2.11 13.96
C ARG A 115 -3.71 -0.89 14.68
N VAL A 116 -2.47 -0.54 14.39
CA VAL A 116 -1.91 0.76 14.80
C VAL A 116 -1.70 1.63 13.58
N THR A 117 -2.47 2.72 13.49
CA THR A 117 -2.36 3.68 12.40
C THR A 117 -1.57 4.89 12.86
N ILE A 118 -0.48 5.19 12.15
CA ILE A 118 0.32 6.40 12.33
C ILE A 118 0.09 7.31 11.12
N PRO A 119 -0.49 8.50 11.29
CA PRO A 119 -0.55 9.49 10.23
C PRO A 119 0.86 9.90 9.82
N VAL A 120 1.12 9.97 8.51
CA VAL A 120 2.42 10.37 7.96
C VAL A 120 2.21 11.54 7.01
N ARG A 121 3.12 12.51 7.04
CA ARG A 121 3.17 13.64 6.11
C ARG A 121 4.49 13.59 5.36
N GLY A 122 4.46 13.26 4.08
CA GLY A 122 5.67 13.22 3.28
C GLY A 122 5.45 12.51 1.96
N THR A 123 6.56 12.09 1.38
CA THR A 123 6.57 11.23 0.19
C THR A 123 7.49 10.04 0.39
N TRP A 124 7.19 8.93 -0.27
CA TRP A 124 8.12 7.81 -0.44
C TRP A 124 8.17 7.49 -1.93
N ARG A 125 9.39 7.47 -2.50
CA ARG A 125 9.62 7.34 -3.94
C ARG A 125 8.85 8.38 -4.76
N GLY A 126 8.73 9.60 -4.22
CA GLY A 126 7.98 10.70 -4.82
C GLY A 126 6.45 10.61 -4.65
N LEU A 127 5.91 9.51 -4.13
CA LEU A 127 4.47 9.34 -3.95
C LEU A 127 4.01 9.86 -2.59
N PRO A 128 2.90 10.63 -2.53
CA PRO A 128 2.25 11.04 -1.28
C PRO A 128 1.97 9.89 -0.31
N LEU A 129 2.69 9.83 0.80
CA LEU A 129 2.44 8.86 1.87
C LEU A 129 1.52 9.49 2.93
N ARG A 130 0.41 8.80 3.22
CA ARG A 130 -0.66 9.26 4.11
C ARG A 130 -0.57 8.63 5.50
N SER A 131 -0.26 7.34 5.58
CA SER A 131 -0.14 6.65 6.85
C SER A 131 0.70 5.39 6.76
N LEU A 132 1.25 5.00 7.90
CA LEU A 132 1.77 3.66 8.18
C LEU A 132 0.74 2.95 9.06
N VAL A 133 0.34 1.74 8.68
CA VAL A 133 -0.53 0.87 9.49
C VAL A 133 0.29 -0.35 9.89
N LEU A 134 0.33 -0.67 11.19
CA LEU A 134 0.83 -1.95 11.66
C LEU A 134 -0.37 -2.83 11.92
N VAL A 135 -0.32 -4.08 11.46
CA VAL A 135 -1.35 -5.09 11.69
C VAL A 135 -0.72 -6.21 12.48
N ASN A 136 -1.39 -6.65 13.54
CA ASN A 136 -0.88 -7.68 14.43
C ASN A 136 -2.03 -8.53 14.96
N TRP A 137 -1.79 -9.83 15.09
CA TRP A 137 -2.71 -10.78 15.69
C TRP A 137 -1.99 -11.39 16.91
N PRO A 138 -2.62 -11.44 18.09
CA PRO A 138 -2.03 -12.10 19.26
C PRO A 138 -1.59 -13.51 18.87
N GLU A 139 -0.39 -13.90 19.31
CA GLU A 139 0.17 -15.25 19.11
C GLU A 139 0.41 -15.64 17.64
N SER A 140 0.25 -14.71 16.70
CA SER A 140 0.43 -14.93 15.28
C SER A 140 1.38 -13.89 14.68
N GLU A 141 1.75 -14.14 13.43
CA GLU A 141 2.54 -13.23 12.61
C GLU A 141 1.81 -11.92 12.34
N GLY A 142 2.58 -10.86 12.08
CA GLY A 142 2.07 -9.52 11.84
C GLY A 142 2.51 -8.95 10.49
N GLY A 143 2.28 -7.67 10.31
CA GLY A 143 2.75 -6.97 9.13
C GLY A 143 2.51 -5.49 9.18
N PHE A 144 2.65 -4.85 8.03
CA PHE A 144 2.39 -3.43 7.89
C PHE A 144 1.84 -3.09 6.51
N GLU A 145 1.19 -1.92 6.45
CA GLU A 145 0.77 -1.27 5.22
C GLU A 145 1.35 0.15 5.17
N LEU A 146 1.89 0.51 4.00
CA LEU A 146 2.16 1.89 3.65
C LEU A 146 1.01 2.38 2.77
N VAL A 147 0.29 3.40 3.24
CA VAL A 147 -0.94 3.89 2.59
C VAL A 147 -0.68 5.22 1.91
N PHE A 148 -1.02 5.30 0.63
CA PHE A 148 -0.67 6.40 -0.27
C PHE A 148 -1.90 7.12 -0.80
N ASP A 149 -1.75 8.41 -1.09
CA ASP A 149 -2.66 9.17 -1.96
C ASP A 149 -2.18 9.09 -3.42
N ALA A 150 -2.07 7.87 -3.93
CA ALA A 150 -1.63 7.58 -5.29
C ALA A 150 -2.41 6.40 -5.90
N PRO A 151 -2.59 6.35 -7.22
CA PRO A 151 -3.17 5.21 -7.91
C PRO A 151 -2.35 3.92 -7.71
N PRO A 152 -2.97 2.73 -7.71
CA PRO A 152 -2.27 1.45 -7.56
C PRO A 152 -1.15 1.23 -8.58
N ASP A 153 -1.33 1.68 -9.82
CA ASP A 153 -0.33 1.51 -10.88
C ASP A 153 0.94 2.33 -10.63
N ASP A 154 0.79 3.54 -10.11
CA ASP A 154 1.92 4.41 -9.77
C ASP A 154 2.68 3.83 -8.58
N LEU A 155 1.94 3.40 -7.56
CA LEU A 155 2.52 2.72 -6.39
C LEU A 155 3.26 1.45 -6.80
N ARG A 156 2.71 0.65 -7.71
CA ARG A 156 3.37 -0.57 -8.19
C ARG A 156 4.66 -0.27 -8.93
N ARG A 157 4.68 0.73 -9.81
CA ARG A 157 5.91 1.14 -10.49
C ARG A 157 6.97 1.60 -9.49
N ALA A 158 6.58 2.43 -8.53
CA ALA A 158 7.49 2.92 -7.48
C ALA A 158 8.02 1.80 -6.57
N ALA A 159 7.15 0.87 -6.16
CA ALA A 159 7.54 -0.29 -5.36
C ALA A 159 8.47 -1.21 -6.15
N ASN A 160 8.13 -1.57 -7.39
CA ASN A 160 9.00 -2.45 -8.18
C ASN A 160 10.37 -1.79 -8.48
N ALA A 161 10.41 -0.46 -8.68
CA ALA A 161 11.66 0.29 -8.77
C ALA A 161 12.49 0.29 -7.47
N ALA A 162 11.84 0.06 -6.32
CA ALA A 162 12.50 -0.11 -5.02
C ALA A 162 12.92 -1.57 -4.71
N GLY A 163 12.71 -2.50 -5.63
CA GLY A 163 13.13 -3.91 -5.51
C GLY A 163 12.02 -4.90 -5.15
N PHE A 164 10.78 -4.44 -5.01
CA PHE A 164 9.62 -5.33 -4.91
C PHE A 164 9.38 -6.04 -6.27
N ARG A 165 8.67 -7.20 -6.25
CA ARG A 165 8.36 -7.98 -7.47
C ARG A 165 6.85 -8.20 -7.65
N ILE A 166 6.08 -7.12 -7.56
CA ILE A 166 4.62 -7.18 -7.61
C ILE A 166 4.18 -7.30 -9.09
N PRO A 167 3.48 -8.37 -9.48
CA PRO A 167 3.10 -8.60 -10.87
C PRO A 167 2.07 -7.58 -11.40
N ALA A 168 2.02 -7.41 -12.71
CA ALA A 168 1.07 -6.50 -13.36
C ALA A 168 -0.38 -7.02 -13.31
N ALA A 169 -0.56 -8.34 -13.45
CA ALA A 169 -1.87 -9.00 -13.46
C ALA A 169 -2.36 -9.43 -12.06
N GLY A 170 -1.54 -9.24 -11.02
CA GLY A 170 -1.84 -9.67 -9.66
C GLY A 170 -1.83 -8.50 -8.67
N ARG A 171 -2.55 -8.68 -7.56
CA ARG A 171 -2.53 -7.74 -6.43
C ARG A 171 -1.48 -8.09 -5.39
N ALA A 172 -0.94 -9.32 -5.42
CA ALA A 172 0.07 -9.77 -4.48
C ALA A 172 0.96 -10.86 -5.06
N TYR A 173 2.10 -11.09 -4.43
CA TYR A 173 2.87 -12.34 -4.52
C TYR A 173 3.14 -12.87 -3.11
N ARG A 174 3.40 -14.18 -3.02
CA ARG A 174 3.84 -14.84 -1.80
C ARG A 174 5.19 -15.49 -2.06
N ASP A 175 6.17 -15.29 -1.17
CA ASP A 175 7.44 -16.03 -1.24
C ASP A 175 7.16 -17.53 -1.00
N SER A 176 7.92 -18.43 -1.63
CA SER A 176 7.65 -19.88 -1.64
C SER A 176 7.98 -20.59 -0.33
N GLY A 177 8.26 -19.85 0.74
CA GLY A 177 8.55 -20.39 2.07
C GLY A 177 7.28 -20.81 2.83
N VAL A 178 7.43 -21.73 3.78
CA VAL A 178 6.34 -22.16 4.69
C VAL A 178 5.81 -20.98 5.52
N MET A 179 6.72 -20.06 5.86
CA MET A 179 6.46 -18.78 6.54
C MET A 179 6.71 -17.64 5.54
N GLY A 180 6.02 -17.71 4.40
CA GLY A 180 6.28 -16.87 3.23
C GLY A 180 5.61 -15.51 3.36
N VAL A 181 6.36 -14.43 3.19
CA VAL A 181 5.79 -13.08 3.19
C VAL A 181 4.84 -12.91 2.00
N THR A 182 3.65 -12.41 2.28
CA THR A 182 2.70 -11.93 1.28
C THR A 182 2.89 -10.42 1.09
N VAL A 183 3.22 -10.03 -0.14
CA VAL A 183 3.42 -8.63 -0.51
C VAL A 183 2.41 -8.24 -1.55
N GLY A 184 1.69 -7.14 -1.36
CA GLY A 184 0.64 -6.74 -2.28
C GLY A 184 0.38 -5.25 -2.38
N ILE A 185 -0.37 -4.88 -3.43
CA ILE A 185 -0.95 -3.55 -3.60
C ILE A 185 -2.45 -3.68 -3.73
N GLY A 186 -3.17 -2.95 -2.88
CA GLY A 186 -4.63 -2.93 -2.84
C GLY A 186 -5.19 -1.50 -2.80
N PRO A 187 -6.49 -1.32 -3.10
CA PRO A 187 -7.17 -0.04 -2.89
C PRO A 187 -7.26 0.30 -1.40
N SER A 188 -7.11 1.58 -1.05
CA SER A 188 -7.25 2.08 0.33
C SER A 188 -7.87 3.48 0.36
N GLY A 189 -9.19 3.52 0.54
CA GLY A 189 -9.98 4.76 0.47
C GLY A 189 -9.80 5.45 -0.87
N LYS A 190 -9.27 6.68 -0.87
CA LYS A 190 -9.01 7.48 -2.08
C LYS A 190 -7.71 7.15 -2.83
N GLY A 191 -6.94 6.16 -2.36
CA GLY A 191 -5.65 5.81 -2.94
C GLY A 191 -5.37 4.32 -2.87
N SER A 192 -4.11 3.97 -2.61
CA SER A 192 -3.65 2.59 -2.60
C SER A 192 -2.75 2.30 -1.40
N ALA A 193 -2.60 1.04 -1.05
CA ALA A 193 -1.71 0.59 0.01
C ALA A 193 -0.75 -0.47 -0.51
N LEU A 194 0.52 -0.38 -0.10
CA LEU A 194 1.52 -1.44 -0.21
C LEU A 194 1.49 -2.22 1.10
N SER A 195 1.12 -3.48 1.05
CA SER A 195 1.01 -4.37 2.22
C SER A 195 2.15 -5.39 2.24
N CYS A 196 2.65 -5.67 3.43
CA CYS A 196 3.64 -6.69 3.73
C CYS A 196 3.16 -7.47 4.96
N TYR A 197 2.80 -8.73 4.78
CA TYR A 197 2.31 -9.61 5.83
C TYR A 197 3.18 -10.87 5.90
N GLU A 198 3.65 -11.20 7.09
CA GLU A 198 4.19 -12.53 7.37
C GLU A 198 3.01 -13.53 7.38
N GLY A 199 3.20 -14.76 6.89
CA GLY A 199 2.12 -15.77 6.89
C GLY A 199 2.47 -17.13 6.36
#